data_AF-A0A088S347-F1
#
_entry.id   AF-A0A088S347-F1
#
_cell.length_a   1.000
_cell.length_b   1.000
_cell.length_c   1.000
_cell.angle_alpha   90.00
_cell.angle_beta   90.00
_cell.angle_gamma   90.00
#
_symmetry.space_group_name_H-M   'P 1'
#
loop_
_entity.id
_entity.type
_entity.pdbx_description
1 polymer ?
#
loop_
_entity_poly.entity_id
_entity_poly.type
_entity_poly.pdbx_seq_one_letter_code
_entity_poly.pdbx_strand_id
1 'polypeptide(L)'
;METWNGVDGHAGATTMTESLILQQCRKHQGYSTPELNEKLYLHHLGFAQLNGLAAFTGCVVLYLDHNALSDLAALAALTRLDSLYLSCNALSHLDSLPHLPALRTLDVACNQIVTLNGLDEAAPQLETLLVGHNRLQCLHGVQGLSSLVSLDLSHNCIEDEKTTMACLFSHRTTLRTLLLHGNGLCRHTPHHRKCWIAALPALRFLDEYPVFDDERARAEAFTRGGAAAEADIRSAQHARAATEARERFAYYGGVREMQRDARRRNGAETPPAPCLPARTTGVGTGVVQDAGGGPVCLPSAREGRQP
;
A
#
# COMPACT_ATOMS: atom_id res chain seq x y z
N MET A 1 28.33 -26.36 -36.11
CA MET A 1 29.67 -26.14 -35.51
C MET A 1 29.70 -24.74 -34.99
N GLU A 2 29.46 -24.58 -33.70
CA GLU A 2 30.16 -23.61 -32.86
C GLU A 2 29.92 -24.09 -31.43
N THR A 3 31.01 -24.54 -30.85
CA THR A 3 31.12 -25.31 -29.63
C THR A 3 30.86 -24.41 -28.44
N TRP A 4 29.83 -24.76 -27.67
CA TRP A 4 29.64 -24.29 -26.30
C TRP A 4 30.83 -24.77 -25.47
N ASN A 5 31.82 -23.90 -25.30
CA ASN A 5 32.96 -24.12 -24.42
C ASN A 5 32.79 -23.25 -23.18
N GLY A 6 32.73 -23.93 -22.03
CA GLY A 6 33.11 -23.39 -20.74
C GLY A 6 32.08 -22.54 -20.03
N VAL A 7 31.27 -23.17 -19.17
CA VAL A 7 31.13 -22.60 -17.82
C VAL A 7 31.37 -23.74 -16.86
N ASP A 8 32.53 -23.67 -16.22
CA ASP A 8 32.97 -24.56 -15.16
C ASP A 8 31.91 -24.63 -14.07
N GLY A 9 31.66 -25.86 -13.60
CA GLY A 9 30.89 -26.13 -12.40
C GLY A 9 31.63 -25.62 -11.17
N HIS A 10 31.54 -24.33 -10.90
CA HIS A 10 31.79 -23.76 -9.58
C HIS A 10 30.45 -23.32 -9.02
N ALA A 11 30.04 -23.98 -7.94
CA ALA A 11 29.00 -23.51 -7.04
C ALA A 11 29.50 -22.25 -6.30
N GLY A 12 29.78 -21.19 -7.05
CA GLY A 12 30.21 -19.87 -6.57
C GLY A 12 29.11 -18.87 -6.88
N ALA A 13 28.82 -18.00 -5.91
CA ALA A 13 27.84 -16.93 -6.08
C ALA A 13 28.17 -16.10 -7.33
N THR A 14 27.16 -15.78 -8.16
CA THR A 14 27.33 -14.90 -9.31
C THR A 14 27.93 -13.58 -8.84
N THR A 15 29.13 -13.24 -9.32
CA THR A 15 29.75 -11.97 -8.97
C THR A 15 29.15 -10.85 -9.80
N MET A 16 28.64 -9.82 -9.14
CA MET A 16 28.09 -8.65 -9.80
C MET A 16 29.23 -7.79 -10.38
N THR A 17 29.21 -7.56 -11.68
CA THR A 17 30.18 -6.70 -12.38
C THR A 17 29.47 -5.65 -13.22
N GLU A 18 30.12 -4.52 -13.49
CA GLU A 18 29.55 -3.47 -14.34
C GLU A 18 29.17 -3.99 -15.74
N SER A 19 29.99 -4.87 -16.32
CA SER A 19 29.71 -5.49 -17.63
C SER A 19 28.44 -6.35 -17.62
N LEU A 20 28.20 -7.08 -16.53
CA LEU A 20 26.98 -7.86 -16.35
C LEU A 20 25.75 -6.95 -16.19
N ILE A 21 25.88 -5.86 -15.43
CA ILE A 21 24.79 -4.87 -15.28
C ILE A 21 24.45 -4.25 -16.64
N LEU A 22 25.45 -3.87 -17.43
CA LEU A 22 25.25 -3.35 -18.79
C LEU A 22 24.66 -4.40 -19.75
N GLN A 23 24.98 -5.68 -19.55
CA GLN A 23 24.34 -6.77 -20.29
C GLN A 23 22.85 -6.88 -19.92
N GLN A 24 22.48 -6.76 -18.64
CA GLN A 24 21.09 -6.73 -18.23
C GLN A 24 20.36 -5.49 -18.73
N CYS A 25 21.01 -4.32 -18.69
CA CYS A 25 20.45 -3.09 -19.28
C CYS A 25 20.11 -3.31 -20.76
N ARG A 26 21.01 -3.90 -21.55
CA ARG A 26 20.75 -4.23 -22.96
C ARG A 26 19.58 -5.19 -23.16
N LYS A 27 19.45 -6.20 -22.31
CA LYS A 27 18.31 -7.14 -22.33
C LYS A 27 16.98 -6.43 -22.06
N HIS A 28 17.00 -5.41 -21.20
CA HIS A 28 15.84 -4.61 -20.82
C HIS A 28 15.68 -3.31 -21.62
N GLN A 29 16.31 -3.21 -22.81
CA GLN A 29 16.23 -2.03 -23.70
C GLN A 29 16.75 -0.72 -23.06
N GLY A 30 17.65 -0.82 -22.09
CA GLY A 30 18.34 0.31 -21.47
C GLY A 30 19.54 0.82 -22.28
N TYR A 31 20.21 1.83 -21.73
CA TYR A 31 21.34 2.50 -22.37
C TYR A 31 22.66 1.77 -22.08
N SER A 32 23.58 1.82 -23.05
CA SER A 32 24.96 1.36 -22.82
C SER A 32 25.77 2.32 -21.93
N THR A 33 25.31 3.56 -21.79
CA THR A 33 25.87 4.57 -20.88
C THR A 33 25.25 4.38 -19.49
N PRO A 34 26.01 4.01 -18.45
CA PRO A 34 25.48 3.70 -17.12
C PRO A 34 24.61 4.82 -16.52
N GLU A 35 25.02 6.08 -16.65
CA GLU A 35 24.40 7.24 -16.01
C GLU A 35 23.00 7.55 -16.55
N LEU A 36 22.67 7.09 -17.76
CA LEU A 36 21.37 7.32 -18.39
C LEU A 36 20.32 6.28 -17.98
N ASN A 37 20.70 5.22 -17.27
CA ASN A 37 19.77 4.18 -16.85
C ASN A 37 19.08 4.57 -15.54
N GLU A 38 17.82 4.98 -15.64
CA GLU A 38 16.99 5.29 -14.47
C GLU A 38 16.44 4.05 -13.76
N LYS A 39 16.33 2.92 -14.47
CA LYS A 39 15.76 1.67 -13.96
C LYS A 39 16.73 0.52 -14.16
N LEU A 40 17.05 -0.19 -13.09
CA LEU A 40 17.94 -1.34 -13.13
C LEU A 40 17.21 -2.61 -12.68
N TYR A 41 17.16 -3.59 -13.58
CA TYR A 41 16.54 -4.89 -13.36
C TYR A 41 17.63 -5.93 -13.05
N LEU A 42 17.83 -6.22 -11.77
CA LEU A 42 18.90 -7.07 -11.25
C LEU A 42 18.37 -8.18 -10.33
N HIS A 43 17.13 -8.59 -10.55
CA HIS A 43 16.40 -9.61 -9.81
C HIS A 43 16.72 -11.03 -10.32
N HIS A 44 16.69 -12.02 -9.42
CA HIS A 44 16.93 -13.45 -9.72
C HIS A 44 18.30 -13.80 -10.33
N LEU A 45 19.37 -13.07 -10.01
CA LEU A 45 20.71 -13.30 -10.57
C LEU A 45 21.64 -14.05 -9.60
N GLY A 46 21.21 -14.25 -8.36
CA GLY A 46 21.97 -14.97 -7.34
C GLY A 46 23.14 -14.16 -6.78
N PHE A 47 23.03 -12.83 -6.76
CA PHE A 47 24.08 -11.97 -6.23
C PHE A 47 24.19 -12.11 -4.71
N ALA A 48 25.41 -12.35 -4.23
CA ALA A 48 25.72 -12.32 -2.79
C ALA A 48 26.25 -10.96 -2.33
N GLN A 49 26.86 -10.20 -3.24
CA GLN A 49 27.46 -8.89 -2.97
C GLN A 49 27.14 -7.93 -4.11
N LEU A 50 26.89 -6.67 -3.74
CA LEU A 50 26.70 -5.58 -4.68
C LEU A 50 28.04 -4.97 -5.07
N ASN A 51 28.32 -4.90 -6.36
CA ASN A 51 29.54 -4.33 -6.93
C ASN A 51 29.23 -3.66 -8.28
N GLY A 52 30.04 -2.68 -8.68
CA GLY A 52 29.91 -2.04 -9.99
C GLY A 52 28.70 -1.11 -10.17
N LEU A 53 28.00 -0.73 -9.09
CA LEU A 53 26.87 0.21 -9.14
C LEU A 53 27.29 1.68 -9.15
N ALA A 54 28.55 1.99 -8.85
CA ALA A 54 29.04 3.36 -8.69
C ALA A 54 28.83 4.25 -9.93
N ALA A 55 28.85 3.67 -11.13
CA ALA A 55 28.64 4.40 -12.40
C ALA A 55 27.16 4.75 -12.67
N PHE A 56 26.20 4.08 -12.01
CA PHE A 56 24.77 4.21 -12.30
C PHE A 56 24.10 5.32 -11.49
N THR A 57 24.74 6.50 -11.42
CA THR A 57 24.30 7.64 -10.59
C THR A 57 22.90 8.19 -10.95
N GLY A 58 22.42 7.93 -12.17
CA GLY A 58 21.08 8.30 -12.62
C GLY A 58 19.97 7.34 -12.19
N CYS A 59 20.29 6.24 -11.51
CA CYS A 59 19.30 5.24 -11.10
C CYS A 59 18.29 5.80 -10.11
N VAL A 60 17.01 5.63 -10.44
CA VAL A 60 15.84 6.03 -9.64
C VAL A 60 15.13 4.81 -9.08
N VAL A 61 15.07 3.71 -9.84
CA VAL A 61 14.41 2.46 -9.44
C VAL A 61 15.37 1.29 -9.58
N LEU A 62 15.57 0.56 -8.48
CA LEU A 62 16.49 -0.58 -8.42
C LEU A 62 15.75 -1.84 -7.95
N TYR A 63 15.70 -2.85 -8.82
CA TYR A 63 15.15 -4.17 -8.53
C TYR A 63 16.26 -5.16 -8.23
N LEU A 64 16.36 -5.60 -6.99
CA LEU A 64 17.34 -6.57 -6.47
C LEU A 64 16.67 -7.77 -5.79
N ASP A 65 15.41 -8.01 -6.12
CA ASP A 65 14.62 -9.09 -5.53
C ASP A 65 15.20 -10.47 -5.84
N HIS A 66 15.02 -11.41 -4.91
CA HIS A 66 15.42 -12.81 -5.04
C HIS A 66 16.92 -12.97 -5.37
N ASN A 67 17.76 -12.33 -4.56
CA ASN A 67 19.20 -12.55 -4.54
C ASN A 67 19.60 -13.10 -3.15
N ALA A 68 20.89 -13.14 -2.86
CA ALA A 68 21.45 -13.60 -1.59
C ALA A 68 22.21 -12.48 -0.88
N LEU A 69 21.72 -11.24 -1.00
CA LEU A 69 22.40 -10.05 -0.48
C LEU A 69 22.35 -10.00 1.05
N SER A 70 23.50 -9.68 1.64
CA SER A 70 23.64 -9.42 3.09
C SER A 70 24.18 -8.01 3.40
N ASP A 71 24.65 -7.28 2.39
CA ASP A 71 25.28 -5.96 2.52
C ASP A 71 24.79 -5.01 1.40
N LEU A 72 24.50 -3.78 1.78
CA LEU A 72 23.95 -2.71 0.93
C LEU A 72 24.89 -1.50 0.77
N ALA A 73 26.12 -1.55 1.32
CA ALA A 73 27.03 -0.41 1.32
C ALA A 73 27.36 0.14 -0.08
N ALA A 74 27.35 -0.73 -1.10
CA ALA A 74 27.62 -0.35 -2.50
C ALA A 74 26.54 0.53 -3.13
N LEU A 75 25.41 0.77 -2.45
CA LEU A 75 24.36 1.68 -2.90
C LEU A 75 24.70 3.17 -2.65
N ALA A 76 25.81 3.48 -1.98
CA ALA A 76 26.13 4.84 -1.54
C ALA A 76 26.22 5.87 -2.67
N ALA A 77 26.56 5.43 -3.89
CA ALA A 77 26.62 6.30 -5.07
C ALA A 77 25.23 6.66 -5.65
N LEU A 78 24.17 5.93 -5.29
CA LEU A 78 22.84 6.05 -5.88
C LEU A 78 21.96 7.07 -5.14
N THR A 79 22.42 8.31 -5.04
CA THR A 79 21.75 9.37 -4.25
C THR A 79 20.38 9.79 -4.79
N ARG A 80 20.06 9.42 -6.05
CA ARG A 80 18.78 9.71 -6.72
C ARG A 80 17.76 8.58 -6.59
N LEU A 81 18.10 7.51 -5.87
CA LEU A 81 17.25 6.35 -5.74
C LEU A 81 15.96 6.71 -4.99
N ASP A 82 14.82 6.50 -5.64
CA ASP A 82 13.48 6.75 -5.11
C ASP A 82 12.81 5.44 -4.66
N SER A 83 13.03 4.36 -5.40
CA SER A 83 12.40 3.06 -5.15
C SER A 83 13.43 1.92 -5.16
N LEU A 84 13.51 1.20 -4.04
CA LEU A 84 14.44 0.08 -3.83
C LEU A 84 13.68 -1.19 -3.45
N TYR A 85 13.83 -2.22 -4.28
CA TYR A 85 13.22 -3.54 -4.06
C TYR A 85 14.29 -4.58 -3.76
N LEU A 86 14.22 -5.15 -2.56
CA LEU A 86 15.16 -6.10 -1.97
C LEU A 86 14.42 -7.32 -1.40
N SER A 87 13.24 -7.64 -1.92
CA SER A 87 12.44 -8.74 -1.39
C SER A 87 13.17 -10.08 -1.57
N CYS A 88 12.97 -11.02 -0.65
CA CYS A 88 13.58 -12.36 -0.73
C CYS A 88 15.12 -12.33 -0.83
N ASN A 89 15.78 -11.63 0.09
CA ASN A 89 17.24 -11.61 0.24
C ASN A 89 17.66 -12.23 1.60
N ALA A 90 18.93 -12.10 1.97
CA ALA A 90 19.49 -12.64 3.21
C ALA A 90 19.85 -11.54 4.24
N LEU A 91 19.15 -10.39 4.20
CA LEU A 91 19.42 -9.27 5.10
C LEU A 91 18.96 -9.56 6.52
N SER A 92 19.85 -9.39 7.50
CA SER A 92 19.53 -9.51 8.94
C SER A 92 19.40 -8.15 9.64
N HIS A 93 20.03 -7.12 9.08
CA HIS A 93 20.05 -5.74 9.59
C HIS A 93 20.08 -4.76 8.40
N LEU A 94 19.74 -3.51 8.67
CA LEU A 94 19.78 -2.41 7.68
C LEU A 94 20.94 -1.43 7.92
N ASP A 95 21.89 -1.77 8.79
CA ASP A 95 23.01 -0.89 9.17
C ASP A 95 23.93 -0.53 7.99
N SER A 96 23.95 -1.37 6.96
CA SER A 96 24.70 -1.13 5.73
C SER A 96 23.97 -0.27 4.70
N LEU A 97 22.71 0.11 4.95
CA LEU A 97 21.96 1.00 4.07
C LEU A 97 22.59 2.40 4.15
N PRO A 98 23.14 2.92 3.05
CA PRO A 98 23.74 4.24 3.05
C PRO A 98 22.68 5.34 3.14
N HIS A 99 23.11 6.58 3.34
CA HIS A 99 22.21 7.73 3.31
C HIS A 99 21.65 7.95 1.89
N LEU A 100 20.36 7.66 1.71
CA LEU A 100 19.59 7.76 0.47
C LEU A 100 18.47 8.80 0.66
N PRO A 101 18.77 10.10 0.45
CA PRO A 101 17.86 11.19 0.83
C PRO A 101 16.59 11.26 -0.02
N ALA A 102 16.60 10.68 -1.23
CA ALA A 102 15.47 10.66 -2.15
C ALA A 102 14.59 9.41 -2.03
N LEU A 103 14.94 8.45 -1.17
CA LEU A 103 14.27 7.16 -1.11
C LEU A 103 12.87 7.30 -0.51
N ARG A 104 11.85 6.95 -1.29
CA ARG A 104 10.44 6.97 -0.90
C ARG A 104 9.86 5.58 -0.69
N THR A 105 10.31 4.60 -1.48
CA THR A 105 9.80 3.22 -1.40
C THR A 105 10.93 2.27 -1.09
N LEU A 106 10.80 1.52 -0.01
CA LEU A 106 11.72 0.46 0.38
C LEU A 106 10.94 -0.83 0.60
N ASP A 107 11.23 -1.84 -0.22
CA ASP A 107 10.75 -3.20 -0.04
C ASP A 107 11.90 -4.09 0.41
N VAL A 108 11.80 -4.60 1.63
CA VAL A 108 12.72 -5.58 2.23
C VAL A 108 11.94 -6.78 2.77
N ALA A 109 10.78 -7.08 2.17
CA ALA A 109 9.96 -8.21 2.56
C ALA A 109 10.70 -9.55 2.39
N CYS A 110 10.31 -10.57 3.16
CA CYS A 110 10.91 -11.92 3.09
C CYS A 110 12.44 -11.92 3.30
N ASN A 111 12.92 -11.16 4.29
CA ASN A 111 14.31 -11.18 4.75
C ASN A 111 14.39 -11.76 6.18
N GLN A 112 15.51 -11.57 6.88
CA GLN A 112 15.71 -12.01 8.26
C GLN A 112 15.92 -10.82 9.22
N ILE A 113 15.33 -9.67 8.89
CA ILE A 113 15.57 -8.41 9.60
C ILE A 113 14.98 -8.47 11.01
N VAL A 114 15.78 -8.12 12.02
CA VAL A 114 15.39 -8.15 13.44
C VAL A 114 15.09 -6.75 13.98
N THR A 115 15.72 -5.71 13.43
CA THR A 115 15.59 -4.31 13.86
C THR A 115 15.62 -3.35 12.67
N LEU A 116 14.98 -2.19 12.83
CA LEU A 116 14.93 -1.10 11.84
C LEU A 116 15.70 0.15 12.32
N ASN A 117 16.61 -0.01 13.29
CA ASN A 117 17.43 1.10 13.78
C ASN A 117 18.25 1.74 12.66
N GLY A 118 18.36 3.06 12.67
CA GLY A 118 19.13 3.83 11.68
C GLY A 118 18.42 4.04 10.34
N LEU A 119 17.22 3.47 10.14
CA LEU A 119 16.47 3.64 8.90
C LEU A 119 16.01 5.09 8.68
N ASP A 120 15.69 5.80 9.76
CA ASP A 120 15.32 7.21 9.75
C ASP A 120 16.48 8.14 9.34
N GLU A 121 17.70 7.80 9.73
CA GLU A 121 18.91 8.50 9.28
C GLU A 121 19.26 8.17 7.82
N ALA A 122 19.10 6.90 7.43
CA ALA A 122 19.41 6.43 6.09
C ALA A 122 18.41 6.96 5.04
N ALA A 123 17.11 6.92 5.33
CA ALA A 123 16.03 7.25 4.38
C ALA A 123 14.96 8.15 5.03
N PRO A 124 15.26 9.45 5.28
CA PRO A 124 14.37 10.34 6.01
C PRO A 124 13.06 10.68 5.29
N GLN A 125 13.00 10.53 3.95
CA GLN A 125 11.83 10.81 3.13
C GLN A 125 10.99 9.57 2.80
N LEU A 126 11.19 8.46 3.51
CA LEU A 126 10.50 7.22 3.21
C LEU A 126 8.98 7.35 3.41
N GLU A 127 8.22 6.98 2.37
CA GLU A 127 6.76 7.04 2.34
C GLU A 127 6.14 5.64 2.42
N THR A 128 6.78 4.64 1.81
CA THR A 128 6.33 3.25 1.77
C THR A 128 7.42 2.32 2.26
N LEU A 129 7.14 1.62 3.35
CA LEU A 129 8.04 0.61 3.92
C LEU A 129 7.34 -0.75 3.93
N LEU A 130 7.88 -1.70 3.16
CA LEU A 130 7.43 -3.09 3.14
C LEU A 130 8.47 -3.96 3.84
N VAL A 131 8.16 -4.40 5.06
CA VAL A 131 9.03 -5.25 5.88
C VAL A 131 8.30 -6.53 6.29
N GLY A 132 7.30 -6.95 5.50
CA GLY A 132 6.56 -8.19 5.73
C GLY A 132 7.46 -9.43 5.74
N HIS A 133 7.05 -10.50 6.43
CA HIS A 133 7.79 -11.77 6.50
C HIS A 133 9.25 -11.61 6.96
N ASN A 134 9.48 -10.83 8.02
CA ASN A 134 10.77 -10.67 8.68
C ASN A 134 10.73 -11.21 10.12
N ARG A 135 11.73 -10.87 10.94
CA ARG A 135 11.84 -11.29 12.35
C ARG A 135 11.80 -10.10 13.30
N LEU A 136 11.13 -9.02 12.93
CA LEU A 136 11.03 -7.81 13.74
C LEU A 136 10.31 -8.12 15.05
N GLN A 137 10.91 -7.71 16.16
CA GLN A 137 10.31 -7.81 17.50
C GLN A 137 9.75 -6.47 18.00
N CYS A 138 10.24 -5.36 17.44
CA CYS A 138 9.86 -4.01 17.82
C CYS A 138 10.02 -3.03 16.64
N LEU A 139 9.45 -1.82 16.76
CA LEU A 139 9.47 -0.77 15.74
C LEU A 139 10.41 0.40 16.08
N HIS A 140 11.50 0.14 16.80
CA HIS A 140 12.52 1.16 17.03
C HIS A 140 13.16 1.57 15.68
N GLY A 141 13.47 2.85 15.51
CA GLY A 141 13.97 3.42 14.26
C GLY A 141 12.90 3.90 13.26
N VAL A 142 11.64 3.46 13.41
CA VAL A 142 10.54 3.95 12.54
C VAL A 142 10.02 5.32 12.98
N GLN A 143 10.27 5.72 14.23
CA GLN A 143 9.72 6.93 14.85
C GLN A 143 10.12 8.22 14.11
N GLY A 144 11.31 8.26 13.51
CA GLY A 144 11.82 9.42 12.76
C GLY A 144 11.27 9.60 11.35
N LEU A 145 10.57 8.59 10.80
CA LEU A 145 10.08 8.58 9.41
C LEU A 145 8.81 9.43 9.21
N SER A 146 8.95 10.75 9.32
CA SER A 146 7.82 11.70 9.30
C SER A 146 6.92 11.66 8.05
N SER A 147 7.43 11.12 6.93
CA SER A 147 6.69 11.05 5.66
C SER A 147 5.99 9.71 5.43
N LEU A 148 6.03 8.78 6.39
CA LEU A 148 5.53 7.42 6.20
C LEU A 148 4.00 7.39 6.01
N VAL A 149 3.56 6.84 4.88
CA VAL A 149 2.17 6.71 4.46
C VAL A 149 1.69 5.26 4.49
N SER A 150 2.55 4.33 4.06
CA SER A 150 2.22 2.90 3.99
C SER A 150 3.27 2.08 4.71
N LEU A 151 2.82 1.23 5.64
CA LEU A 151 3.69 0.38 6.44
C LEU A 151 3.15 -1.05 6.46
N ASP A 152 3.92 -1.98 5.93
CA ASP A 152 3.64 -3.41 6.02
C ASP A 152 4.60 -4.08 7.01
N LEU A 153 4.05 -4.51 8.14
CA LEU A 153 4.72 -5.26 9.20
C LEU A 153 4.23 -6.70 9.28
N SER A 154 3.49 -7.18 8.28
CA SER A 154 2.87 -8.50 8.31
C SER A 154 3.86 -9.62 8.56
N HIS A 155 3.42 -10.71 9.19
CA HIS A 155 4.24 -11.90 9.42
C HIS A 155 5.61 -11.62 10.05
N ASN A 156 5.64 -10.79 11.09
CA ASN A 156 6.81 -10.55 11.95
C ASN A 156 6.60 -11.16 13.35
N CYS A 157 7.53 -10.90 14.27
CA CYS A 157 7.52 -11.42 15.64
C CYS A 157 7.20 -10.32 16.67
N ILE A 158 6.37 -9.33 16.31
CA ILE A 158 6.06 -8.21 17.20
C ILE A 158 4.99 -8.65 18.21
N GLU A 159 5.29 -8.53 19.50
CA GLU A 159 4.41 -8.93 20.60
C GLU A 159 3.92 -7.74 21.45
N ASP A 160 4.78 -6.74 21.68
CA ASP A 160 4.47 -5.60 22.54
C ASP A 160 3.65 -4.53 21.81
N GLU A 161 2.33 -4.61 21.96
CA GLU A 161 1.39 -3.62 21.42
C GLU A 161 1.63 -2.20 21.95
N LYS A 162 1.95 -2.04 23.24
CA LYS A 162 2.04 -0.70 23.86
C LYS A 162 3.20 0.08 23.26
N THR A 163 4.36 -0.55 23.16
CA THR A 163 5.53 0.05 22.54
C THR A 163 5.29 0.30 21.05
N THR A 164 4.66 -0.64 20.34
CA THR A 164 4.32 -0.48 18.93
C THR A 164 3.37 0.70 18.69
N MET A 165 2.31 0.84 19.49
CA MET A 165 1.39 1.98 19.43
C MET A 165 2.10 3.29 19.73
N ALA A 166 2.96 3.33 20.74
CA ALA A 166 3.74 4.52 21.07
C ALA A 166 4.64 4.95 19.90
N CYS A 167 5.31 4.01 19.23
CA CYS A 167 6.12 4.29 18.04
C CYS A 167 5.27 4.86 16.88
N LEU A 168 4.10 4.26 16.61
CA LEU A 168 3.24 4.66 15.50
C LEU A 168 2.43 5.92 15.78
N PHE A 169 2.36 6.38 17.04
CA PHE A 169 1.67 7.62 17.40
C PHE A 169 2.30 8.85 16.74
N SER A 170 3.61 8.82 16.45
CA SER A 170 4.31 9.85 15.69
C SER A 170 3.78 10.01 14.26
N HIS A 171 3.19 8.95 13.70
CA HIS A 171 2.72 8.88 12.30
C HIS A 171 1.21 9.00 12.17
N ARG A 172 0.51 9.40 13.24
CA ARG A 172 -0.97 9.41 13.30
C ARG A 172 -1.65 10.27 12.21
N THR A 173 -0.95 11.26 11.66
CA THR A 173 -1.46 12.17 10.61
C THR A 173 -1.10 11.75 9.20
N THR A 174 -0.05 10.93 9.04
CA THR A 174 0.52 10.56 7.73
C THR A 174 0.14 9.14 7.32
N LEU A 175 0.11 8.21 8.27
CA LEU A 175 -0.09 6.79 7.99
C LEU A 175 -1.52 6.50 7.52
N ARG A 176 -1.63 5.93 6.32
CA ARG A 176 -2.89 5.57 5.66
C ARG A 176 -3.08 4.07 5.54
N THR A 177 -2.01 3.30 5.41
CA THR A 177 -2.07 1.84 5.27
C THR A 177 -1.16 1.21 6.31
N LEU A 178 -1.72 0.26 7.07
CA LEU A 178 -0.99 -0.49 8.09
C LEU A 178 -1.36 -1.97 8.01
N LEU A 179 -0.36 -2.83 7.79
CA LEU A 179 -0.53 -4.28 7.86
C LEU A 179 0.23 -4.81 9.07
N LEU A 180 -0.47 -5.45 10.00
CA LEU A 180 0.03 -6.01 11.25
C LEU A 180 -0.27 -7.52 11.39
N HIS A 181 -1.09 -8.08 10.50
CA HIS A 181 -1.49 -9.49 10.57
C HIS A 181 -0.28 -10.44 10.60
N GLY A 182 -0.42 -11.57 11.26
CA GLY A 182 0.68 -12.53 11.41
C GLY A 182 1.71 -12.18 12.49
N ASN A 183 1.52 -11.08 13.24
CA ASN A 183 2.29 -10.78 14.46
C ASN A 183 1.66 -11.39 15.73
N GLY A 184 2.47 -11.56 16.77
CA GLY A 184 2.02 -12.04 18.08
C GLY A 184 1.02 -11.11 18.76
N LEU A 185 1.18 -9.79 18.60
CA LEU A 185 0.30 -8.76 19.17
C LEU A 185 -1.18 -8.93 18.77
N CYS A 186 -1.45 -9.42 17.56
CA CYS A 186 -2.81 -9.61 17.06
C CYS A 186 -3.55 -10.74 17.80
N ARG A 187 -2.84 -11.67 18.44
CA ARG A 187 -3.42 -12.81 19.15
C ARG A 187 -3.82 -12.46 20.58
N HIS A 188 -3.07 -11.59 21.22
CA HIS A 188 -3.18 -11.32 22.65
C HIS A 188 -4.10 -10.15 22.97
N THR A 189 -4.40 -9.29 21.99
CA THR A 189 -5.20 -8.09 22.23
C THR A 189 -6.61 -8.19 21.63
N PRO A 190 -7.65 -8.37 22.47
CA PRO A 190 -9.03 -8.27 22.03
C PRO A 190 -9.31 -6.84 21.56
N HIS A 191 -10.04 -6.71 20.46
CA HIS A 191 -10.41 -5.41 19.86
C HIS A 191 -9.24 -4.54 19.39
N HIS A 192 -8.03 -5.09 19.18
CA HIS A 192 -6.87 -4.34 18.67
C HIS A 192 -7.23 -3.48 17.46
N ARG A 193 -7.99 -4.02 16.49
CA ARG A 193 -8.44 -3.27 15.31
C ARG A 193 -9.11 -1.93 15.67
N LYS A 194 -9.99 -1.92 16.67
CA LYS A 194 -10.65 -0.69 17.13
C LYS A 194 -9.66 0.27 17.78
N CYS A 195 -8.74 -0.25 18.59
CA CYS A 195 -7.69 0.55 19.22
C CYS A 195 -6.81 1.24 18.16
N TRP A 196 -6.36 0.50 17.15
CA TRP A 196 -5.56 1.03 16.04
C TRP A 196 -6.30 2.07 15.21
N ILE A 197 -7.57 1.80 14.85
CA ILE A 197 -8.40 2.75 14.11
C ILE A 197 -8.60 4.05 14.90
N ALA A 198 -8.84 3.96 16.20
CA ALA A 198 -9.01 5.14 17.05
C ALA A 198 -7.70 5.90 17.28
N ALA A 199 -6.57 5.21 17.37
CA ALA A 199 -5.25 5.83 17.57
C ALA A 199 -4.71 6.53 16.31
N LEU A 200 -5.08 6.04 15.12
CA LEU A 200 -4.58 6.51 13.83
C LEU A 200 -5.73 7.11 12.98
N PRO A 201 -6.01 8.43 13.11
CA PRO A 201 -7.13 9.07 12.42
C PRO A 201 -6.99 9.11 10.90
N ALA A 202 -5.76 9.14 10.37
CA ALA A 202 -5.51 9.17 8.92
C ALA A 202 -5.61 7.78 8.24
N LEU A 203 -5.75 6.71 9.03
CA LEU A 203 -5.67 5.32 8.56
C LEU A 203 -6.87 4.94 7.68
N ARG A 204 -6.63 4.54 6.44
CA ARG A 204 -7.66 4.11 5.49
C ARG A 204 -7.74 2.59 5.34
N PHE A 205 -6.64 1.89 5.55
CA PHE A 205 -6.55 0.43 5.41
C PHE A 205 -5.82 -0.17 6.61
N LEU A 206 -6.39 -1.24 7.16
CA LEU A 206 -5.80 -2.01 8.25
C LEU A 206 -5.99 -3.50 7.97
N ASP A 207 -4.89 -4.27 7.94
CA ASP A 207 -4.88 -5.74 7.76
C ASP A 207 -5.77 -6.21 6.60
N GLU A 208 -5.57 -5.69 5.38
CA GLU A 208 -6.36 -5.99 4.17
C GLU A 208 -7.78 -5.39 4.13
N TYR A 209 -8.32 -4.85 5.23
CA TYR A 209 -9.69 -4.32 5.27
C TYR A 209 -9.72 -2.78 5.29
N PRO A 210 -10.53 -2.15 4.41
CA PRO A 210 -10.73 -0.70 4.46
C PRO A 210 -11.40 -0.29 5.77
N VAL A 211 -11.03 0.88 6.25
CA VAL A 211 -11.61 1.51 7.45
C VAL A 211 -12.63 2.55 7.01
N PHE A 212 -13.90 2.27 7.29
CA PHE A 212 -14.99 3.19 6.97
C PHE A 212 -15.24 4.18 8.10
N ASP A 213 -15.80 5.36 7.76
CA ASP A 213 -16.12 6.41 8.75
C ASP A 213 -17.03 5.90 9.87
N ASP A 214 -18.00 5.04 9.54
CA ASP A 214 -18.91 4.44 10.52
C ASP A 214 -18.21 3.45 11.46
N GLU A 215 -17.19 2.73 10.97
CA GLU A 215 -16.33 1.89 11.80
C GLU A 215 -15.47 2.73 12.72
N ARG A 216 -14.88 3.82 12.21
CA ARG A 216 -14.09 4.75 13.01
C ARG A 216 -14.89 5.38 14.13
N ALA A 217 -16.09 5.89 13.85
CA ALA A 217 -16.95 6.47 14.88
C ALA A 217 -17.24 5.48 16.02
N ARG A 218 -17.47 4.20 15.69
CA ARG A 218 -17.65 3.12 16.66
C ARG A 218 -16.37 2.82 17.44
N ALA A 219 -15.22 2.78 16.75
CA ALA A 219 -13.91 2.54 17.38
C ALA A 219 -13.55 3.66 18.38
N GLU A 220 -13.77 4.92 18.01
CA GLU A 220 -13.55 6.07 18.91
C GLU A 220 -14.52 6.09 20.09
N ALA A 221 -15.78 5.72 19.88
CA ALA A 221 -16.74 5.60 20.97
C ALA A 221 -16.33 4.48 21.94
N PHE A 222 -15.84 3.36 21.41
CA PHE A 222 -15.32 2.26 22.21
C PHE A 222 -14.12 2.68 23.07
N THR A 223 -13.15 3.42 22.51
CA THR A 223 -11.98 3.87 23.28
C THR A 223 -12.33 4.91 24.34
N ARG A 224 -13.37 5.74 24.13
CA ARG A 224 -13.81 6.76 25.11
C ARG A 224 -14.72 6.22 26.21
N GLY A 225 -15.66 5.34 25.87
CA GLY A 225 -16.76 4.94 26.77
C GLY A 225 -17.05 3.44 26.78
N GLY A 226 -16.15 2.62 26.23
CA GLY A 226 -16.27 1.17 26.19
C GLY A 226 -17.41 0.66 25.32
N ALA A 227 -17.85 -0.56 25.60
CA ALA A 227 -18.86 -1.26 24.79
C ALA A 227 -20.23 -0.56 24.78
N ALA A 228 -20.59 0.16 25.85
CA ALA A 228 -21.86 0.87 25.94
C ALA A 228 -21.93 2.03 24.93
N ALA A 229 -20.91 2.89 24.92
CA ALA A 229 -20.83 4.01 23.97
C ALA A 229 -20.77 3.53 22.51
N GLU A 230 -20.08 2.41 22.25
CA GLU A 230 -20.08 1.80 20.92
C GLU A 230 -21.47 1.31 20.50
N ALA A 231 -22.22 0.70 21.43
CA ALA A 231 -23.56 0.19 21.16
C ALA A 231 -24.55 1.31 20.81
N ASP A 232 -24.44 2.47 21.47
CA ASP A 232 -25.27 3.65 21.18
C ASP A 232 -25.03 4.17 19.76
N ILE A 233 -23.76 4.34 19.37
CA ILE A 233 -23.40 4.76 18.00
C ILE A 233 -23.87 3.74 16.97
N ARG A 234 -23.70 2.45 17.24
CA ARG A 234 -24.14 1.37 16.34
C ARG A 234 -25.66 1.37 16.17
N SER A 235 -26.41 1.56 17.25
CA SER A 235 -27.88 1.66 17.23
C SER A 235 -28.34 2.86 16.39
N ALA A 236 -27.70 4.02 16.59
CA ALA A 236 -27.99 5.23 15.82
C ALA A 236 -27.68 5.04 14.32
N GLN A 237 -26.56 4.41 13.98
CA GLN A 237 -26.20 4.08 12.58
C GLN A 237 -27.21 3.13 11.93
N HIS A 238 -27.64 2.07 12.64
CA HIS A 238 -28.67 1.16 12.13
C HIS A 238 -30.02 1.86 11.92
N ALA A 239 -30.46 2.70 12.87
CA ALA A 239 -31.70 3.46 12.75
C ALA A 239 -31.66 4.43 11.56
N ARG A 240 -30.52 5.11 11.36
CA ARG A 240 -30.28 5.95 10.18
C ARG A 240 -30.34 5.14 8.88
N ALA A 241 -29.60 4.03 8.81
CA ALA A 241 -29.57 3.18 7.63
C ALA A 241 -30.95 2.59 7.29
N ALA A 242 -31.75 2.22 8.30
CA ALA A 242 -33.13 1.77 8.13
C ALA A 242 -34.04 2.86 7.57
N THR A 243 -33.88 4.10 8.04
CA THR A 243 -34.63 5.27 7.54
C THR A 243 -34.25 5.55 6.08
N GLU A 244 -32.97 5.60 5.76
CA GLU A 244 -32.46 5.80 4.39
C GLU A 244 -32.87 4.64 3.45
N ALA A 245 -32.94 3.41 3.95
CA ALA A 245 -33.42 2.27 3.18
C ALA A 245 -34.93 2.37 2.90
N ARG A 246 -35.72 2.81 3.89
CA ARG A 246 -37.16 3.04 3.73
C ARG A 246 -37.45 4.14 2.71
N GLU A 247 -36.72 5.24 2.78
CA GLU A 247 -36.81 6.35 1.83
C GLU A 247 -36.42 5.92 0.41
N ARG A 248 -35.29 5.20 0.26
CA ARG A 248 -34.89 4.63 -1.03
C ARG A 248 -35.93 3.67 -1.58
N PHE A 249 -36.48 2.78 -0.75
CA PHE A 249 -37.52 1.86 -1.17
C PHE A 249 -38.78 2.60 -1.62
N ALA A 250 -39.23 3.61 -0.88
CA ALA A 250 -40.38 4.43 -1.23
C ALA A 250 -40.16 5.18 -2.55
N TYR A 251 -38.98 5.79 -2.74
CA TYR A 251 -38.60 6.47 -3.97
C TYR A 251 -38.66 5.54 -5.18
N TYR A 252 -37.96 4.40 -5.13
CA TYR A 252 -37.98 3.43 -6.23
C TYR A 252 -39.33 2.72 -6.38
N GLY A 253 -40.13 2.63 -5.33
CA GLY A 253 -41.53 2.22 -5.39
C GLY A 253 -42.35 3.17 -6.27
N GLY A 254 -42.28 4.47 -5.98
CA GLY A 254 -42.97 5.52 -6.73
C GLY A 254 -42.51 5.60 -8.19
N VAL A 255 -41.20 5.48 -8.46
CA VAL A 255 -40.68 5.43 -9.84
C VAL A 255 -41.27 4.24 -10.61
N ARG A 256 -41.34 3.05 -9.98
CA ARG A 256 -41.93 1.85 -10.62
C ARG A 256 -43.43 2.00 -10.87
N GLU A 257 -44.14 2.67 -9.97
CA GLU A 257 -45.56 2.95 -10.13
C GLU A 257 -45.82 3.94 -11.27
N MET A 258 -45.07 5.06 -11.32
CA MET A 258 -45.13 6.01 -12.44
C MET A 258 -44.84 5.35 -13.80
N GLN A 259 -43.84 4.45 -13.85
CA GLN A 259 -43.54 3.69 -15.07
C GLN A 259 -44.68 2.74 -15.48
N ARG A 260 -45.34 2.08 -14.52
CA ARG A 260 -46.51 1.22 -14.78
C ARG A 260 -47.67 2.05 -15.31
N ASP A 261 -47.92 3.20 -14.72
CA ASP A 261 -48.97 4.13 -15.13
C ASP A 261 -48.73 4.71 -16.53
N ALA A 262 -47.50 5.11 -16.84
CA ALA A 262 -47.13 5.58 -18.17
C ALA A 262 -47.34 4.50 -19.23
N ARG A 263 -46.99 3.23 -18.93
CA ARG A 263 -47.27 2.09 -19.83
C ARG A 263 -48.76 1.86 -20.06
N ARG A 264 -49.59 2.03 -19.01
CA ARG A 264 -51.05 1.92 -19.10
C ARG A 264 -51.67 3.03 -19.96
N ARG A 265 -51.11 4.25 -19.89
CA ARG A 265 -51.63 5.43 -20.61
C ARG A 265 -51.17 5.50 -22.08
N ASN A 266 -49.90 5.17 -22.35
CA ASN A 266 -49.27 5.54 -23.63
C ASN A 266 -48.88 4.37 -24.53
N GLY A 267 -49.19 3.10 -24.19
CA GLY A 267 -48.92 1.99 -25.11
C GLY A 267 -47.46 1.93 -25.61
N ALA A 268 -46.53 1.61 -24.71
CA ALA A 268 -45.16 1.17 -25.02
C ALA A 268 -44.08 2.20 -25.44
N GLU A 269 -43.94 3.33 -24.74
CA GLU A 269 -42.64 4.01 -24.64
C GLU A 269 -42.22 4.23 -23.18
N THR A 270 -41.18 3.52 -22.75
CA THR A 270 -40.57 3.68 -21.42
C THR A 270 -39.50 4.78 -21.46
N PRO A 271 -39.65 5.89 -20.70
CA PRO A 271 -38.55 6.84 -20.52
C PRO A 271 -37.43 6.21 -19.66
N PRO A 272 -36.16 6.66 -19.83
CA PRO A 272 -35.01 6.10 -19.12
C PRO A 272 -35.12 6.29 -17.60
N ALA A 273 -34.46 5.41 -16.85
CA ALA A 273 -34.50 5.40 -15.39
C ALA A 273 -33.99 6.74 -14.80
N PRO A 274 -34.67 7.34 -13.80
CA PRO A 274 -34.16 8.52 -13.13
C PRO A 274 -32.95 8.16 -12.27
N CYS A 275 -31.91 9.00 -12.32
CA CYS A 275 -30.79 8.93 -11.38
C CYS A 275 -31.24 9.46 -10.01
N LEU A 276 -30.79 8.81 -8.92
CA LEU A 276 -30.92 9.39 -7.58
C LEU A 276 -30.16 10.72 -7.53
N PRO A 277 -30.68 11.76 -6.85
CA PRO A 277 -29.86 12.92 -6.50
C PRO A 277 -28.71 12.46 -5.59
N ALA A 278 -27.49 12.92 -5.90
CA ALA A 278 -26.30 12.57 -5.13
C ALA A 278 -26.43 13.02 -3.66
N ARG A 279 -25.84 12.25 -2.74
CA ARG A 279 -25.72 12.56 -1.30
C ARG A 279 -25.30 14.03 -1.14
N THR A 280 -26.17 14.86 -0.56
CA THR A 280 -25.74 16.12 0.05
C THR A 280 -25.01 15.79 1.34
N THR A 281 -23.72 15.46 1.26
CA THR A 281 -22.83 15.54 2.42
C THR A 281 -22.64 17.03 2.72
N GLY A 282 -23.29 17.53 3.76
CA GLY A 282 -23.04 18.87 4.28
C GLY A 282 -21.62 18.95 4.83
N VAL A 283 -20.69 19.51 4.03
CA VAL A 283 -19.41 20.05 4.47
C VAL A 283 -19.25 21.42 3.82
N GLY A 284 -18.75 22.37 4.61
CA GLY A 284 -18.82 23.81 4.40
C GLY A 284 -18.32 24.33 3.06
N THR A 285 -18.89 25.49 2.75
CA THR A 285 -18.59 26.44 1.68
C THR A 285 -17.10 26.57 1.33
N GLY A 286 -16.78 26.29 0.08
CA GLY A 286 -15.53 26.66 -0.59
C GLY A 286 -15.77 26.69 -2.09
N VAL A 287 -15.87 27.90 -2.64
CA VAL A 287 -16.13 28.18 -4.06
C VAL A 287 -14.99 27.64 -4.92
N VAL A 288 -15.32 26.77 -5.89
CA VAL A 288 -14.57 26.64 -7.15
C VAL A 288 -15.58 26.38 -8.26
N GLN A 289 -15.69 27.32 -9.18
CA GLN A 289 -16.30 27.14 -10.49
C GLN A 289 -15.37 26.26 -11.32
N ASP A 290 -15.86 25.15 -11.87
CA ASP A 290 -15.43 24.77 -13.21
C ASP A 290 -16.42 23.86 -13.93
N ALA A 291 -16.38 23.99 -15.25
CA ALA A 291 -17.37 23.60 -16.23
C ALA A 291 -17.20 22.15 -16.72
N GLY A 292 -18.29 21.61 -17.30
CA GLY A 292 -18.23 20.58 -18.33
C GLY A 292 -18.17 19.13 -17.85
N GLY A 293 -19.34 18.53 -17.62
CA GLY A 293 -19.46 17.07 -17.45
C GLY A 293 -20.90 16.63 -17.58
N GLY A 294 -21.39 16.44 -18.81
CA GLY A 294 -22.69 15.81 -19.05
C GLY A 294 -22.71 14.35 -18.57
N PRO A 295 -23.88 13.78 -18.25
CA PRO A 295 -23.96 12.43 -17.71
C PRO A 295 -23.56 11.38 -18.75
N VAL A 296 -22.63 10.50 -18.36
CA VAL A 296 -22.21 9.33 -19.16
C VAL A 296 -23.30 8.26 -19.06
N CYS A 297 -24.00 7.98 -20.17
CA CYS A 297 -24.91 6.85 -20.29
C CYS A 297 -24.13 5.56 -20.57
N LEU A 298 -24.28 4.55 -19.71
CA LEU A 298 -23.85 3.18 -20.00
C LEU A 298 -24.80 2.53 -21.04
N PRO A 299 -24.29 1.84 -22.07
CA PRO A 299 -25.13 1.23 -23.10
C PRO A 299 -25.85 -0.02 -22.57
N SER A 300 -27.13 -0.15 -22.95
CA SER A 300 -27.99 -1.29 -22.65
C SER A 300 -27.57 -2.51 -23.49
N ALA A 301 -27.28 -3.64 -22.82
CA ALA A 301 -26.96 -4.90 -23.48
C ALA A 301 -28.19 -5.43 -24.24
N ARG A 302 -28.09 -5.53 -25.56
CA ARG A 302 -29.03 -6.30 -26.40
C ARG A 302 -28.60 -7.77 -26.36
N GLU A 303 -29.39 -8.60 -25.70
CA GLU A 303 -29.33 -10.07 -25.87
C GLU A 303 -29.81 -10.42 -27.29
N GLY A 304 -28.86 -10.88 -28.11
CA GLY A 304 -29.10 -11.47 -29.42
C GLY A 304 -29.42 -12.96 -29.28
N ARG A 305 -30.44 -13.37 -30.03
CA ARG A 305 -30.97 -14.73 -30.17
C ARG A 305 -29.91 -15.80 -30.44
N GLN A 306 -30.10 -16.96 -29.80
CA GLN A 306 -29.61 -18.26 -30.24
C GLN A 306 -30.30 -18.70 -31.54
N PRO A 307 -29.66 -19.52 -32.39
CA PRO A 307 -30.36 -20.58 -33.10
C PRO A 307 -30.63 -21.79 -32.19
#